data_AF-A0A3M1SXS8-F1
#
_entry.id   AF-A0A3M1SXS8-F1
#
_cell.length_a   1.000
_cell.length_b   1.000
_cell.length_c   1.000
_cell.angle_alpha   90.00
_cell.angle_beta   90.00
_cell.angle_gamma   90.00
#
_symmetry.space_group_name_H-M   'P 1'
#
loop_
_entity.id
_entity.type
_entity.pdbx_description
1 polymer ?
#
loop_
_entity_poly.entity_id
_entity_poly.type
_entity_poly.pdbx_seq_one_letter_code
_entity_poly.pdbx_strand_id
1 'polypeptide(L)'
;MAPRRCPVKRFALALVLAPLALAPVARAGSVRPTEVKKAFKSRNPDKAREVLERLRGELDKRTVETVFKNALRLKPLGLYDDLVATLRTAEGDALEAVIKVARKDKRGDLRFLAVDALGKNPAPEAERTLAEAVKKDRDAPVRVLAVRLLGQRATTTAVDALIPLLAEFEGDPKQDRLVREINAALQNLTGQELSVAQDWKNYWDNNKDRWTKPEDHAPGTTKTRGTVLDRMKKQRPAELKTLTRMRQSELIVIKGNDRVESVLKALKLKHRVITREEFEKLELKPDEQTLLFNCPGKAQLSEQGIQKVRAFVAAGGYIFCSDWELGKTLAKAFPEVVTFLRESPRSDSPKDTRIRPFPEAAEHPLMRDVFPLNTWESSEGMAWKLEGRSHMVKEGPGITRLITCPDLKSLGSTCVAFTFAYTSEGGGRPVTGRRPPKRPPGRVLWVSSHFKLQKDPKSDGFALQQLLLNFILDKQEQRRKLRAVGGAK
;
A
#
# COMPACT_ATOMS: atom_id res chain seq x y z
N MET A 1 69.27 -25.43 -57.60
CA MET A 1 69.74 -24.04 -57.82
C MET A 1 68.57 -23.09 -57.59
N ALA A 2 68.50 -22.46 -56.41
CA ALA A 2 67.47 -21.49 -56.06
C ALA A 2 68.07 -20.07 -56.13
N PRO A 3 67.43 -19.09 -56.81
CA PRO A 3 68.02 -17.77 -56.98
C PRO A 3 67.61 -16.78 -55.88
N ARG A 4 68.66 -16.19 -55.30
CA ARG A 4 68.88 -14.80 -54.85
C ARG A 4 67.77 -14.05 -54.09
N ARG A 5 68.10 -13.78 -52.83
CA ARG A 5 67.47 -12.85 -51.88
C ARG A 5 67.68 -11.38 -52.28
N CYS A 6 66.63 -10.58 -52.17
CA CYS A 6 66.69 -9.11 -52.05
C CYS A 6 66.35 -8.72 -50.60
N PRO A 7 67.04 -7.76 -49.95
CA PRO A 7 66.79 -7.41 -48.56
C PRO A 7 65.77 -6.27 -48.45
N VAL A 8 64.65 -6.51 -47.73
CA VAL A 8 63.75 -5.44 -47.29
C VAL A 8 64.21 -4.95 -45.92
N LYS A 9 64.52 -3.66 -45.83
CA LYS A 9 64.93 -2.95 -44.60
C LYS A 9 63.81 -3.02 -43.55
N ARG A 10 64.14 -3.51 -42.34
CA ARG A 10 63.28 -3.38 -41.15
C ARG A 10 63.52 -2.00 -40.53
N PHE A 11 62.49 -1.15 -40.52
CA PHE A 11 62.45 0.03 -39.65
C PHE A 11 62.04 -0.42 -38.24
N ALA A 12 62.96 -0.29 -37.27
CA ALA A 12 62.64 -0.40 -35.85
C ALA A 12 62.19 0.98 -35.37
N LEU A 13 60.89 1.13 -35.09
CA LEU A 13 60.33 2.31 -34.44
C LEU A 13 60.54 2.16 -32.92
N ALA A 14 61.50 2.88 -32.37
CA ALA A 14 61.69 2.97 -30.92
C ALA A 14 60.58 3.85 -30.32
N LEU A 15 59.61 3.23 -29.63
CA LEU A 15 58.62 3.94 -28.83
C LEU A 15 59.31 4.41 -27.54
N VAL A 16 59.55 5.72 -27.42
CA VAL A 16 59.94 6.36 -26.17
C VAL A 16 58.69 6.44 -25.28
N LEU A 17 58.63 5.58 -24.26
CA LEU A 17 57.65 5.66 -23.18
C LEU A 17 58.02 6.84 -22.27
N ALA A 18 57.39 8.00 -22.49
CA ALA A 18 57.39 9.08 -21.51
C ALA A 18 56.48 8.67 -20.33
N PRO A 19 56.93 8.80 -19.07
CA PRO A 19 56.06 8.56 -17.93
C PRO A 19 55.01 9.67 -17.88
N LEU A 20 53.75 9.34 -18.16
CA LEU A 20 52.62 10.20 -17.81
C LEU A 20 52.61 10.33 -16.28
N ALA A 21 53.05 11.48 -15.78
CA ALA A 21 52.80 11.87 -14.41
C ALA A 21 51.28 11.95 -14.21
N LEU A 22 50.73 11.01 -13.45
CA LEU A 22 49.37 11.11 -12.91
C LEU A 22 49.31 12.38 -12.06
N ALA A 23 48.71 13.44 -12.60
CA ALA A 23 48.32 14.59 -11.80
C ALA A 23 47.40 14.09 -10.68
N PRO A 24 47.61 14.51 -9.42
CA PRO A 24 46.72 14.11 -8.34
C PRO A 24 45.32 14.64 -8.68
N VAL A 25 44.35 13.74 -8.82
CA VAL A 25 42.94 14.12 -8.82
C VAL A 25 42.71 14.83 -7.49
N ALA A 26 42.55 16.15 -7.53
CA ALA A 26 42.23 16.93 -6.35
C ALA A 26 40.96 16.34 -5.73
N ARG A 27 41.10 15.72 -4.55
CA ARG A 27 39.95 15.35 -3.72
C ARG A 27 39.18 16.66 -3.47
N ALA A 28 38.01 16.81 -4.09
CA ALA A 28 37.11 17.91 -3.77
C ALA A 28 36.93 17.91 -2.25
N GLY A 29 37.21 19.04 -1.58
CA GLY A 29 37.20 19.11 -0.12
C GLY A 29 35.87 18.65 0.49
N SER A 30 35.94 18.14 1.73
CA SER A 30 34.79 17.68 2.51
C SER A 30 33.65 18.71 2.48
N VAL A 31 32.43 18.26 2.16
CA VAL A 31 31.26 19.13 2.04
C VAL A 31 30.95 19.77 3.39
N ARG A 32 30.97 21.11 3.44
CA ARG A 32 30.69 21.85 4.68
C ARG A 32 29.18 22.01 4.91
N PRO A 33 28.69 22.08 6.17
CA PRO A 33 27.30 22.39 6.47
C PRO A 33 26.76 23.67 5.79
N THR A 34 27.59 24.70 5.65
CA THR A 34 27.22 25.95 4.98
C THR A 34 26.92 25.76 3.50
N GLU A 35 27.62 24.84 2.84
CA GLU A 35 27.43 24.48 1.44
C GLU A 35 26.10 23.75 1.24
N VAL A 36 25.79 22.76 2.09
CA VAL A 36 24.48 22.07 2.13
C VAL A 36 23.35 23.06 2.27
N LYS A 37 23.44 23.96 3.27
CA LYS A 37 22.43 24.99 3.51
C LYS A 37 22.25 25.91 2.30
N LYS A 38 23.35 26.33 1.65
CA LYS A 38 23.30 27.22 0.47
C LYS A 38 22.67 26.52 -0.72
N ALA A 39 23.05 25.28 -1.00
CA ALA A 39 22.49 24.49 -2.09
C ALA A 39 20.98 24.29 -1.91
N PHE A 40 20.52 23.86 -0.72
CA PHE A 40 19.10 23.60 -0.49
C PHE A 40 18.27 24.89 -0.46
N LYS A 41 18.86 26.01 0.00
CA LYS A 41 18.21 27.33 -0.06
C LYS A 41 18.07 27.85 -1.49
N SER A 42 19.00 27.50 -2.39
CA SER A 42 18.94 27.93 -3.79
C SER A 42 17.73 27.38 -4.55
N ARG A 43 17.10 26.31 -4.04
CA ARG A 43 16.00 25.57 -4.67
C ARG A 43 16.32 25.09 -6.11
N ASN A 44 17.60 25.02 -6.46
CA ASN A 44 18.05 24.44 -7.72
C ASN A 44 18.25 22.92 -7.50
N PRO A 45 17.52 22.06 -8.25
CA PRO A 45 17.58 20.61 -8.04
C PRO A 45 18.97 20.04 -8.33
N ASP A 46 19.67 20.56 -9.33
CA ASP A 46 20.98 20.06 -9.74
C ASP A 46 22.06 20.40 -8.71
N LYS A 47 22.06 21.63 -8.18
CA LYS A 47 22.96 22.03 -7.08
C LYS A 47 22.72 21.22 -5.82
N ALA A 48 21.45 20.97 -5.49
CA ALA A 48 21.12 20.16 -4.32
C ALA A 48 21.55 18.69 -4.52
N ARG A 49 21.35 18.13 -5.71
CA ARG A 49 21.78 16.77 -6.05
C ARG A 49 23.30 16.63 -6.03
N GLU A 50 24.03 17.57 -6.62
CA GLU A 50 25.50 17.57 -6.62
C GLU A 50 26.07 17.51 -5.19
N VAL A 51 25.52 18.34 -4.28
CA VAL A 51 25.94 18.35 -2.88
C VAL A 51 25.55 17.06 -2.15
N LEU A 52 24.37 16.51 -2.43
CA LEU A 52 23.92 15.23 -1.86
C LEU A 52 24.80 14.05 -2.32
N GLU A 53 25.19 14.02 -3.59
CA GLU A 53 26.10 13.02 -4.16
C GLU A 53 27.47 13.07 -3.47
N ARG A 54 28.04 14.27 -3.34
CA ARG A 54 29.34 14.48 -2.68
C ARG A 54 29.34 14.16 -1.19
N LEU A 55 28.18 14.16 -0.52
CA LEU A 55 28.06 13.76 0.88
C LEU A 55 28.05 12.23 1.08
N ARG A 56 27.84 11.42 0.03
CA ARG A 56 27.74 9.96 0.17
C ARG A 56 29.07 9.37 0.67
N GLY A 57 29.01 8.67 1.80
CA GLY A 57 30.19 8.10 2.46
C GLY A 57 31.07 9.12 3.19
N GLU A 58 30.73 10.41 3.17
CA GLU A 58 31.49 11.51 3.78
C GLU A 58 30.62 12.28 4.80
N LEU A 59 29.53 11.65 5.29
CA LEU A 59 28.62 12.26 6.25
C LEU A 59 29.27 12.33 7.64
N ASP A 60 29.13 13.50 8.26
CA ASP A 60 29.39 13.71 9.69
C ASP A 60 28.09 14.14 10.40
N LYS A 61 28.14 14.20 11.74
CA LYS A 61 27.00 14.63 12.56
C LYS A 61 26.42 15.99 12.12
N ARG A 62 27.28 16.96 11.79
CA ARG A 62 26.87 18.35 11.50
C ARG A 62 26.20 18.47 10.13
N THR A 63 26.69 17.73 9.15
CA THR A 63 26.12 17.66 7.80
C THR A 63 24.78 16.93 7.84
N VAL A 64 24.64 15.82 8.57
CA VAL A 64 23.33 15.15 8.79
C VAL A 64 22.32 16.10 9.42
N GLU A 65 22.67 16.77 10.53
CA GLU A 65 21.79 17.75 11.18
C GLU A 65 21.37 18.87 10.22
N THR A 66 22.29 19.31 9.35
CA THR A 66 22.02 20.37 8.38
C THR A 66 21.16 19.90 7.22
N VAL A 67 21.35 18.67 6.75
CA VAL A 67 20.48 18.03 5.74
C VAL A 67 19.06 18.00 6.27
N PHE A 68 18.80 17.39 7.44
CA PHE A 68 17.45 17.29 8.00
C PHE A 68 16.81 18.66 8.27
N LYS A 69 17.56 19.62 8.82
CA LYS A 69 17.07 20.99 9.07
C LYS A 69 16.59 21.70 7.79
N ASN A 70 17.08 21.31 6.62
CA ASN A 70 16.74 21.94 5.34
C ASN A 70 16.01 21.01 4.36
N ALA A 71 15.84 19.72 4.67
CA ALA A 71 15.41 18.69 3.74
C ALA A 71 14.06 19.01 3.09
N LEU A 72 13.14 19.60 3.85
CA LEU A 72 11.79 19.95 3.41
C LEU A 72 11.75 21.00 2.29
N ARG A 73 12.84 21.77 2.13
CA ARG A 73 12.99 22.69 0.99
C ARG A 73 13.10 21.94 -0.33
N LEU A 74 13.48 20.67 -0.29
CA LEU A 74 13.66 19.81 -1.45
C LEU A 74 12.39 19.05 -1.84
N LYS A 75 11.33 19.11 -1.02
CA LYS A 75 10.05 18.46 -1.33
C LYS A 75 9.49 18.84 -2.71
N PRO A 76 9.46 20.13 -3.12
CA PRO A 76 9.00 20.51 -4.45
C PRO A 76 9.95 20.11 -5.59
N LEU A 77 11.17 19.66 -5.27
CA LEU A 77 12.22 19.38 -6.26
C LEU A 77 12.32 17.89 -6.62
N GLY A 78 11.53 17.02 -5.96
CA GLY A 78 11.54 15.58 -6.25
C GLY A 78 12.84 14.87 -5.88
N LEU A 79 13.60 15.39 -4.91
CA LEU A 79 14.90 14.83 -4.48
C LEU A 79 14.80 13.88 -3.29
N TYR A 80 13.65 13.23 -3.11
CA TYR A 80 13.43 12.31 -1.98
C TYR A 80 14.39 11.10 -2.05
N ASP A 81 14.48 10.46 -3.21
CA ASP A 81 15.37 9.31 -3.42
C ASP A 81 16.85 9.69 -3.26
N ASP A 82 17.24 10.90 -3.69
CA ASP A 82 18.61 11.42 -3.50
C ASP A 82 18.92 11.60 -2.00
N LEU A 83 17.98 12.16 -1.21
CA LEU A 83 18.13 12.28 0.25
C LEU A 83 18.31 10.92 0.91
N VAL A 84 17.47 9.94 0.56
CA VAL A 84 17.57 8.58 1.11
C VAL A 84 18.89 7.92 0.71
N ALA A 85 19.29 8.05 -0.57
CA ALA A 85 20.53 7.48 -1.09
C ALA A 85 21.78 8.08 -0.42
N THR A 86 21.72 9.33 0.02
CA THR A 86 22.79 9.96 0.80
C THR A 86 22.74 9.54 2.26
N LEU A 87 21.60 9.71 2.95
CA LEU A 87 21.47 9.45 4.38
C LEU A 87 21.71 7.98 4.76
N ARG A 88 21.40 7.03 3.86
CA ARG A 88 21.67 5.60 4.10
C ARG A 88 23.17 5.28 4.26
N THR A 89 24.07 6.17 3.81
CA THR A 89 25.53 5.98 3.91
C THR A 89 26.12 6.50 5.23
N ALA A 90 25.28 6.97 6.15
CA ALA A 90 25.73 7.44 7.45
C ALA A 90 26.33 6.31 8.31
N GLU A 91 27.45 6.60 8.95
CA GLU A 91 28.16 5.70 9.86
C GLU A 91 28.55 6.46 11.15
N GLY A 92 28.89 5.73 12.23
CA GLY A 92 29.32 6.32 13.51
C GLY A 92 28.40 7.45 14.02
N ASP A 93 28.98 8.59 14.36
CA ASP A 93 28.24 9.77 14.86
C ASP A 93 27.20 10.32 13.87
N ALA A 94 27.41 10.12 12.56
CA ALA A 94 26.44 10.51 11.55
C ALA A 94 25.21 9.59 11.59
N LEU A 95 25.42 8.27 11.76
CA LEU A 95 24.33 7.29 11.92
C LEU A 95 23.51 7.59 13.17
N GLU A 96 24.16 7.87 14.30
CA GLU A 96 23.48 8.25 15.54
C GLU A 96 22.62 9.52 15.36
N ALA A 97 23.06 10.47 14.54
CA ALA A 97 22.27 11.64 14.20
C ALA A 97 21.01 11.28 13.39
N VAL A 98 21.09 10.34 12.43
CA VAL A 98 19.92 9.84 11.67
C VAL A 98 18.96 9.10 12.61
N ILE A 99 19.47 8.22 13.48
CA ILE A 99 18.67 7.48 14.48
C ILE A 99 17.94 8.44 15.43
N LYS A 100 18.62 9.50 15.88
CA LYS A 100 18.00 10.53 16.73
C LYS A 100 16.82 11.19 16.04
N VAL A 101 16.91 11.50 14.74
CA VAL A 101 15.79 12.06 13.97
C VAL A 101 14.65 11.05 13.89
N ALA A 102 14.93 9.79 13.52
CA ALA A 102 13.94 8.72 13.44
C ALA A 102 13.17 8.51 14.75
N ARG A 103 13.81 8.68 15.91
CA ARG A 103 13.19 8.49 17.23
C ARG A 103 12.47 9.72 17.78
N LYS A 104 13.01 10.93 17.56
CA LYS A 104 12.65 12.12 18.36
C LYS A 104 12.13 13.31 17.57
N ASP A 105 12.23 13.31 16.24
CA ASP A 105 11.80 14.49 15.48
C ASP A 105 10.30 14.73 15.60
N LYS A 106 9.92 16.01 15.79
CA LYS A 106 8.53 16.39 15.97
C LYS A 106 7.69 16.16 14.72
N ARG A 107 8.30 16.10 13.53
CA ARG A 107 7.61 15.98 12.26
C ARG A 107 7.65 14.54 11.73
N GLY A 108 6.47 14.02 11.37
CA GLY A 108 6.35 12.68 10.80
C GLY A 108 7.08 12.48 9.48
N ASP A 109 7.14 13.51 8.63
CA ASP A 109 7.82 13.46 7.33
C ASP A 109 9.34 13.30 7.46
N LEU A 110 9.97 13.95 8.45
CA LEU A 110 11.39 13.77 8.75
C LEU A 110 11.68 12.41 9.38
N ARG A 111 10.82 11.92 10.27
CA ARG A 111 10.95 10.55 10.82
C ARG A 111 10.79 9.51 9.72
N PHE A 112 9.84 9.69 8.80
CA PHE A 112 9.65 8.83 7.63
C PHE A 112 10.91 8.77 6.76
N LEU A 113 11.48 9.93 6.40
CA LEU A 113 12.73 10.02 5.64
C LEU A 113 13.89 9.30 6.36
N ALA A 114 14.04 9.52 7.66
CA ALA A 114 15.09 8.89 8.45
C ALA A 114 14.91 7.36 8.51
N VAL A 115 13.69 6.87 8.73
CA VAL A 115 13.36 5.44 8.74
C VAL A 115 13.62 4.79 7.38
N ASP A 116 13.28 5.43 6.26
CA ASP A 116 13.58 4.92 4.91
C ASP A 116 15.09 4.80 4.67
N ALA A 117 15.86 5.81 5.07
CA ALA A 117 17.31 5.78 5.01
C ALA A 117 17.91 4.65 5.86
N LEU A 118 17.45 4.48 7.10
CA LEU A 118 17.88 3.39 7.99
C LEU A 118 17.50 2.00 7.44
N GLY A 119 16.36 1.89 6.75
CA GLY A 119 15.96 0.66 6.06
C GLY A 119 17.01 0.13 5.09
N LYS A 120 17.73 1.04 4.42
CA LYS A 120 18.74 0.76 3.40
C LYS A 120 20.18 0.85 3.94
N ASN A 121 20.35 1.11 5.23
CA ASN A 121 21.65 1.12 5.90
C ASN A 121 21.92 -0.28 6.51
N PRO A 122 23.08 -0.90 6.25
CA PRO A 122 23.35 -2.28 6.69
C PRO A 122 23.57 -2.42 8.20
N ALA A 123 23.79 -1.33 8.94
CA ALA A 123 24.15 -1.38 10.35
C ALA A 123 23.06 -2.07 11.22
N PRO A 124 23.45 -2.90 12.20
CA PRO A 124 22.50 -3.52 13.15
C PRO A 124 21.67 -2.50 13.94
N GLU A 125 22.24 -1.35 14.27
CA GLU A 125 21.57 -0.25 14.98
C GLU A 125 20.43 0.34 14.15
N ALA A 126 20.60 0.38 12.82
CA ALA A 126 19.55 0.81 11.91
C ALA A 126 18.36 -0.16 11.96
N GLU A 127 18.63 -1.47 11.91
CA GLU A 127 17.59 -2.50 12.01
C GLU A 127 16.84 -2.49 13.35
N ARG A 128 17.57 -2.37 14.47
CA ARG A 128 16.97 -2.20 15.81
C ARG A 128 16.06 -0.97 15.86
N THR A 129 16.48 0.13 15.24
CA THR A 129 15.67 1.36 15.17
C THR A 129 14.40 1.16 14.34
N LEU A 130 14.41 0.34 13.29
CA LEU A 130 13.18 -0.03 12.56
C LEU A 130 12.21 -0.77 13.48
N ALA A 131 12.66 -1.79 14.21
CA ALA A 131 11.80 -2.55 15.13
C ALA A 131 11.20 -1.64 16.23
N GLU A 132 12.00 -0.70 16.77
CA GLU A 132 11.51 0.32 17.69
C GLU A 132 10.45 1.24 17.05
N ALA A 133 10.64 1.65 15.80
CA ALA A 133 9.70 2.50 15.09
C ALA A 133 8.35 1.81 14.87
N VAL A 134 8.33 0.50 14.57
CA VAL A 134 7.08 -0.29 14.50
C VAL A 134 6.30 -0.19 15.80
N LYS A 135 7.00 -0.28 16.93
CA LYS A 135 6.39 -0.29 18.27
C LYS A 135 5.99 1.09 18.78
N LYS A 136 6.85 2.10 18.62
CA LYS A 136 6.78 3.35 19.39
C LYS A 136 6.44 4.58 18.55
N ASP A 137 6.55 4.52 17.22
CA ASP A 137 6.25 5.71 16.42
C ASP A 137 4.75 6.02 16.51
N ARG A 138 4.44 7.31 16.65
CA ARG A 138 3.06 7.81 16.76
C ARG A 138 2.36 7.94 15.42
N ASP A 139 3.10 7.97 14.31
CA ASP A 139 2.55 8.11 12.97
C ASP A 139 2.50 6.73 12.31
N ALA A 140 1.29 6.21 12.05
CA ALA A 140 1.11 4.92 11.40
C ALA A 140 1.86 4.75 10.08
N PRO A 141 2.00 5.77 9.19
CA PRO A 141 2.82 5.63 7.99
C PRO A 141 4.28 5.26 8.29
N VAL A 142 4.87 5.78 9.38
CA VAL A 142 6.24 5.47 9.80
C VAL A 142 6.32 4.03 10.32
N ARG A 143 5.35 3.61 11.15
CA ARG A 143 5.27 2.22 11.65
C ARG A 143 5.17 1.21 10.50
N VAL A 144 4.29 1.47 9.54
CA VAL A 144 4.08 0.61 8.36
C VAL A 144 5.33 0.57 7.48
N LEU A 145 5.99 1.71 7.26
CA LEU A 145 7.25 1.76 6.54
C LEU A 145 8.31 0.88 7.21
N ALA A 146 8.47 0.99 8.53
CA ALA A 146 9.43 0.20 9.28
C ALA A 146 9.19 -1.31 9.15
N VAL A 147 7.93 -1.78 9.23
CA VAL A 147 7.59 -3.20 8.99
C VAL A 147 7.99 -3.65 7.57
N ARG A 148 7.67 -2.84 6.55
CA ARG A 148 8.01 -3.18 5.16
C ARG A 148 9.50 -3.25 4.94
N LEU A 149 10.27 -2.35 5.55
CA LEU A 149 11.72 -2.34 5.46
C LEU A 149 12.32 -3.57 6.17
N LEU A 150 11.83 -3.94 7.36
CA LEU A 150 12.21 -5.19 8.02
C LEU A 150 11.94 -6.41 7.13
N GLY A 151 10.76 -6.47 6.51
CA GLY A 151 10.41 -7.54 5.56
C GLY A 151 11.26 -7.58 4.29
N GLN A 152 11.97 -6.49 3.95
CA GLN A 152 12.86 -6.41 2.78
C GLN A 152 14.32 -6.71 3.10
N ARG A 153 14.76 -6.52 4.36
CA ARG A 153 16.15 -6.77 4.78
C ARG A 153 16.55 -8.23 4.66
N ALA A 154 15.58 -9.14 4.79
CA ALA A 154 15.80 -10.58 4.68
C ALA A 154 16.90 -11.08 5.61
N THR A 155 16.79 -10.71 6.89
CA THR A 155 17.66 -11.15 8.00
C THR A 155 16.87 -12.02 8.97
N THR A 156 17.56 -12.96 9.64
CA THR A 156 16.97 -13.76 10.72
C THR A 156 16.51 -12.88 11.89
N THR A 157 17.26 -11.81 12.17
CA THR A 157 16.96 -10.82 13.21
C THR A 157 15.69 -10.01 12.92
N ALA A 158 15.33 -9.79 11.65
CA ALA A 158 14.06 -9.19 11.30
C ALA A 158 12.88 -10.11 11.64
N VAL A 159 13.01 -11.42 11.42
CA VAL A 159 11.98 -12.39 11.83
C VAL A 159 11.86 -12.45 13.35
N ASP A 160 12.99 -12.52 14.06
CA ASP A 160 13.04 -12.48 15.54
C ASP A 160 12.34 -11.24 16.10
N ALA A 161 12.48 -10.08 15.43
CA ALA A 161 11.87 -8.83 15.87
C ALA A 161 10.37 -8.77 15.56
N LEU A 162 9.91 -9.31 14.43
CA LEU A 162 8.53 -9.19 13.98
C LEU A 162 7.56 -10.11 14.74
N ILE A 163 7.99 -11.30 15.18
CA ILE A 163 7.12 -12.25 15.88
C ILE A 163 6.60 -11.70 17.22
N PRO A 164 7.43 -11.15 18.13
CA PRO A 164 6.95 -10.53 19.36
C PRO A 164 6.05 -9.31 19.11
N LEU A 165 6.34 -8.52 18.07
CA LEU A 165 5.49 -7.39 17.68
C LEU A 165 4.11 -7.86 17.20
N LEU A 166 4.04 -9.00 16.49
CA LEU A 166 2.78 -9.61 16.12
C LEU A 166 1.98 -10.00 17.37
N ALA A 167 2.61 -10.67 18.33
CA ALA A 167 1.97 -11.08 19.60
C ALA A 167 1.45 -9.87 20.41
N GLU A 168 2.18 -8.75 20.39
CA GLU A 168 1.80 -7.52 21.10
C GLU A 168 0.58 -6.84 20.48
N PHE A 169 0.43 -6.93 19.15
CA PHE A 169 -0.63 -6.22 18.42
C PHE A 169 -1.82 -7.09 18.03
N GLU A 170 -1.68 -8.41 18.00
CA GLU A 170 -2.78 -9.30 17.69
C GLU A 170 -3.90 -9.19 18.72
N GLY A 171 -5.14 -9.17 18.26
CA GLY A 171 -6.32 -9.01 19.11
C GLY A 171 -6.73 -7.56 19.41
N ASP A 172 -5.90 -6.54 19.10
CA ASP A 172 -6.33 -5.13 19.11
C ASP A 172 -6.88 -4.73 17.72
N PRO A 173 -8.20 -4.49 17.57
CA PRO A 173 -8.78 -4.09 16.29
C PRO A 173 -8.19 -2.79 15.72
N LYS A 174 -7.60 -1.92 16.55
CA LYS A 174 -6.92 -0.71 16.09
C LYS A 174 -5.62 -1.01 15.37
N GLN A 175 -4.98 -2.14 15.69
CA GLN A 175 -3.72 -2.56 15.08
C GLN A 175 -3.91 -3.51 13.90
N ASP A 176 -5.15 -3.85 13.52
CA ASP A 176 -5.46 -4.82 12.45
C ASP A 176 -4.67 -4.58 11.16
N ARG A 177 -4.50 -3.31 10.75
CA ARG A 177 -3.70 -2.99 9.57
C ARG A 177 -2.22 -3.30 9.79
N LEU A 178 -1.67 -2.95 10.94
CA LEU A 178 -0.27 -3.21 11.25
C LEU A 178 0.00 -4.71 11.41
N VAL A 179 -0.90 -5.45 12.07
CA VAL A 179 -0.89 -6.92 12.16
C VAL A 179 -0.83 -7.55 10.78
N ARG A 180 -1.61 -7.06 9.81
CA ARG A 180 -1.54 -7.53 8.41
C ARG A 180 -0.21 -7.19 7.73
N GLU A 181 0.37 -6.02 8.01
CA GLU A 181 1.70 -5.68 7.49
C GLU A 181 2.77 -6.59 8.08
N ILE A 182 2.72 -6.90 9.38
CA ILE A 182 3.67 -7.80 10.05
C ILE A 182 3.54 -9.23 9.52
N ASN A 183 2.32 -9.76 9.44
CA ASN A 183 2.08 -11.07 8.84
C ASN A 183 2.58 -11.11 7.39
N ALA A 184 2.28 -10.11 6.57
CA ALA A 184 2.80 -10.05 5.20
C ALA A 184 4.33 -10.03 5.16
N ALA A 185 4.99 -9.29 6.05
CA ALA A 185 6.45 -9.28 6.16
C ALA A 185 7.00 -10.67 6.55
N LEU A 186 6.42 -11.34 7.54
CA LEU A 186 6.80 -12.69 7.95
C LEU A 186 6.59 -13.72 6.83
N GLN A 187 5.45 -13.67 6.14
CA GLN A 187 5.17 -14.53 4.99
C GLN A 187 6.17 -14.29 3.86
N ASN A 188 6.53 -13.03 3.60
CA ASN A 188 7.55 -12.70 2.62
C ASN A 188 8.89 -13.32 3.02
N LEU A 189 9.36 -13.08 4.26
CA LEU A 189 10.66 -13.54 4.76
C LEU A 189 10.80 -15.07 4.82
N THR A 190 9.71 -15.79 5.06
CA THR A 190 9.74 -17.23 5.36
C THR A 190 9.13 -18.11 4.27
N GLY A 191 8.33 -17.55 3.37
CA GLY A 191 7.53 -18.27 2.39
C GLY A 191 6.32 -19.02 2.98
N GLN A 192 6.11 -18.98 4.30
CA GLN A 192 5.03 -19.70 4.98
C GLN A 192 3.72 -18.92 4.96
N GLU A 193 2.59 -19.62 5.06
CA GLU A 193 1.24 -19.05 5.08
C GLU A 193 0.61 -19.16 6.49
N LEU A 194 1.28 -18.56 7.49
CA LEU A 194 0.81 -18.47 8.88
C LEU A 194 0.22 -17.08 9.18
N SER A 195 -0.55 -16.95 10.27
CA SER A 195 -1.27 -15.70 10.59
C SER A 195 -1.32 -15.32 12.08
N VAL A 196 -0.92 -16.21 12.99
CA VAL A 196 -0.97 -15.98 14.45
C VAL A 196 0.43 -16.05 15.03
N ALA A 197 0.74 -15.21 16.03
CA ALA A 197 2.08 -15.11 16.58
C ALA A 197 2.62 -16.43 17.14
N GLN A 198 1.75 -17.23 17.78
CA GLN A 198 2.16 -18.51 18.34
C GLN A 198 2.61 -19.51 17.26
N ASP A 199 1.88 -19.59 16.14
CA ASP A 199 2.26 -20.47 15.02
C ASP A 199 3.57 -20.02 14.39
N TRP A 200 3.74 -18.70 14.23
CA TRP A 200 4.99 -18.13 13.75
C TRP A 200 6.17 -18.45 14.66
N LYS A 201 6.00 -18.31 15.98
CA LYS A 201 7.00 -18.67 16.98
C LYS A 201 7.38 -20.14 16.87
N ASN A 202 6.39 -21.03 16.88
CA ASN A 202 6.60 -22.47 16.78
C ASN A 202 7.34 -22.83 15.48
N TYR A 203 6.95 -22.25 14.35
CA TYR A 203 7.65 -22.46 13.08
C TYR A 203 9.10 -21.96 13.16
N TRP A 204 9.30 -20.75 13.66
CA TRP A 204 10.61 -20.11 13.65
C TRP A 204 11.61 -20.83 14.57
N ASP A 205 11.19 -21.19 15.79
CA ASP A 205 12.01 -21.93 16.75
C ASP A 205 12.52 -23.27 16.16
N ASN A 206 11.75 -23.90 15.27
CA ASN A 206 12.12 -25.18 14.64
C ASN A 206 12.90 -25.04 13.32
N ASN A 207 12.94 -23.86 12.70
CA ASN A 207 13.47 -23.67 11.35
C ASN A 207 14.58 -22.62 11.23
N LYS A 208 14.79 -21.79 12.26
CA LYS A 208 15.73 -20.65 12.24
C LYS A 208 17.14 -21.04 11.79
N ASP A 209 17.68 -22.13 12.32
CA ASP A 209 19.05 -22.57 12.03
C ASP A 209 19.25 -23.08 10.60
N ARG A 210 18.15 -23.43 9.92
CA ARG A 210 18.13 -23.92 8.53
C ARG A 210 17.57 -22.89 7.56
N TRP A 211 17.20 -21.71 8.06
CA TRP A 211 16.54 -20.71 7.24
C TRP A 211 17.54 -20.09 6.27
N THR A 212 17.14 -20.05 5.00
CA THR A 212 17.84 -19.34 3.94
C THR A 212 16.92 -18.26 3.38
N LYS A 213 17.49 -17.10 3.05
CA LYS A 213 16.79 -16.03 2.36
C LYS A 213 16.12 -16.56 1.08
N PRO A 214 14.81 -16.36 0.88
CA PRO A 214 14.14 -16.71 -0.39
C PRO A 214 14.78 -16.04 -1.61
N GLU A 215 14.95 -16.79 -2.71
CA GLU A 215 15.65 -16.37 -3.95
C GLU A 215 15.02 -15.12 -4.61
N ASP A 216 13.69 -14.97 -4.51
CA ASP A 216 12.93 -13.86 -5.10
C ASP A 216 13.02 -12.53 -4.31
N HIS A 217 13.80 -12.46 -3.22
CA HIS A 217 14.01 -11.24 -2.44
C HIS A 217 15.10 -10.32 -3.03
N ALA A 218 14.84 -9.78 -4.22
CA ALA A 218 15.59 -8.64 -4.73
C ALA A 218 15.05 -7.33 -4.12
N PRO A 219 15.90 -6.45 -3.54
CA PRO A 219 15.49 -5.10 -3.16
C PRO A 219 15.19 -4.32 -4.45
N GLY A 220 13.92 -4.30 -4.86
CA GLY A 220 13.55 -3.63 -6.11
C GLY A 220 13.84 -2.13 -6.02
N THR A 221 14.55 -1.59 -7.00
CA THR A 221 14.70 -0.14 -7.19
C THR A 221 13.36 0.49 -7.58
N THR A 222 13.17 1.77 -7.23
CA THR A 222 11.95 2.58 -7.48
C THR A 222 11.96 3.18 -8.87
N LYS A 223 12.03 2.37 -9.94
CA LYS A 223 11.94 2.91 -11.31
C LYS A 223 11.23 1.98 -12.30
N THR A 224 9.95 1.69 -12.07
CA THR A 224 9.05 1.30 -13.19
C THR A 224 7.58 1.53 -12.84
N ARG A 225 6.86 2.25 -13.71
CA ARG A 225 5.39 2.36 -13.70
C ARG A 225 4.79 0.98 -13.96
N GLY A 226 4.36 0.31 -12.91
CA GLY A 226 3.69 -0.99 -12.96
C GLY A 226 2.20 -0.89 -12.61
N THR A 227 1.47 -1.96 -12.88
CA THR A 227 0.10 -2.16 -12.41
C THR A 227 0.05 -2.30 -10.87
N VAL A 228 -1.16 -2.31 -10.29
CA VAL A 228 -1.35 -2.64 -8.87
C VAL A 228 -0.71 -3.98 -8.50
N LEU A 229 -0.73 -4.97 -9.41
CA LEU A 229 -0.13 -6.27 -9.16
C LEU A 229 1.39 -6.23 -9.17
N ASP A 230 2.02 -5.37 -9.97
CA ASP A 230 3.48 -5.22 -9.95
C ASP A 230 3.94 -4.63 -8.61
N ARG A 231 3.19 -3.65 -8.08
CA ARG A 231 3.40 -3.13 -6.72
C ARG A 231 3.19 -4.22 -5.67
N MET A 232 2.11 -5.00 -5.77
CA MET A 232 1.86 -6.12 -4.85
C MET A 232 2.92 -7.22 -4.97
N LYS A 233 3.42 -7.54 -6.15
CA LYS A 233 4.49 -8.53 -6.34
C LYS A 233 5.74 -8.12 -5.56
N LYS A 234 6.07 -6.82 -5.58
CA LYS A 234 7.22 -6.25 -4.89
C LYS A 234 7.03 -6.14 -3.38
N GLN A 235 5.85 -5.72 -2.94
CA GLN A 235 5.63 -5.32 -1.53
C GLN A 235 4.85 -6.35 -0.72
N ARG A 236 3.99 -7.15 -1.36
CA ARG A 236 2.99 -8.05 -0.77
C ARG A 236 2.83 -9.38 -1.57
N PRO A 237 3.92 -10.10 -1.93
CA PRO A 237 3.84 -11.27 -2.81
C PRO A 237 2.95 -12.40 -2.27
N ALA A 238 2.91 -12.63 -0.95
CA ALA A 238 2.03 -13.65 -0.36
C ALA A 238 0.53 -13.37 -0.59
N GLU A 239 0.12 -12.11 -0.57
CA GLU A 239 -1.26 -11.71 -0.86
C GLU A 239 -1.58 -11.76 -2.35
N LEU A 240 -0.61 -11.42 -3.21
CA LEU A 240 -0.75 -11.63 -4.65
C LEU A 240 -0.98 -13.12 -4.98
N LYS A 241 -0.24 -14.01 -4.31
CA LYS A 241 -0.42 -15.46 -4.39
C LYS A 241 -1.80 -15.90 -3.90
N THR A 242 -2.31 -15.28 -2.83
CA THR A 242 -3.69 -15.51 -2.34
C THR A 242 -4.72 -15.13 -3.41
N LEU A 243 -4.61 -13.95 -4.02
CA LEU A 243 -5.54 -13.48 -5.06
C LEU A 243 -5.52 -14.38 -6.31
N THR A 244 -4.33 -14.77 -6.78
CA THR A 244 -4.17 -15.55 -8.02
C THR A 244 -4.65 -17.00 -7.90
N ARG A 245 -4.73 -17.53 -6.67
CA ARG A 245 -5.23 -18.89 -6.37
C ARG A 245 -6.75 -18.97 -6.19
N MET A 246 -7.45 -17.84 -6.11
CA MET A 246 -8.91 -17.83 -5.93
C MET A 246 -9.63 -18.58 -7.05
N ARG A 247 -10.74 -19.23 -6.70
CA ARG A 247 -11.64 -19.91 -7.63
C ARG A 247 -12.64 -18.91 -8.22
N GLN A 248 -13.05 -19.14 -9.47
CA GLN A 248 -14.06 -18.29 -10.13
C GLN A 248 -15.40 -18.21 -9.37
N SER A 249 -15.73 -19.22 -8.57
CA SER A 249 -16.96 -19.27 -7.76
C SER A 249 -16.92 -18.39 -6.51
N GLU A 250 -15.74 -17.90 -6.12
CA GLU A 250 -15.52 -17.07 -4.93
C GLU A 250 -15.66 -15.58 -5.23
N LEU A 251 -15.47 -15.18 -6.49
CA LEU A 251 -15.59 -13.79 -6.93
C LEU A 251 -16.61 -13.71 -8.07
N ILE A 252 -17.78 -13.16 -7.77
CA ILE A 252 -18.90 -13.09 -8.71
C ILE A 252 -19.19 -11.63 -9.04
N VAL A 253 -19.20 -11.31 -10.33
CA VAL A 253 -19.53 -9.99 -10.85
C VAL A 253 -20.97 -10.01 -11.38
N ILE A 254 -21.80 -9.12 -10.84
CA ILE A 254 -23.14 -8.85 -11.36
C ILE A 254 -23.01 -7.77 -12.43
N LYS A 255 -23.46 -8.09 -13.66
CA LYS A 255 -23.33 -7.20 -14.83
C LYS A 255 -23.97 -5.83 -14.60
N GLY A 256 -23.36 -4.84 -15.25
CA GLY A 256 -23.76 -3.44 -15.21
C GLY A 256 -22.80 -2.56 -16.02
N ASN A 257 -22.92 -1.25 -15.86
CA ASN A 257 -22.24 -0.28 -16.72
C ASN A 257 -20.76 -0.04 -16.38
N ASP A 258 -20.31 -0.43 -15.19
CA ASP A 258 -18.96 -0.09 -14.67
C ASP A 258 -17.83 -0.91 -15.27
N ARG A 259 -18.16 -2.11 -15.73
CA ARG A 259 -17.25 -3.08 -16.34
C ARG A 259 -16.10 -3.52 -15.43
N VAL A 260 -16.33 -3.72 -14.12
CA VAL A 260 -15.29 -4.20 -13.18
C VAL A 260 -14.65 -5.52 -13.64
N GLU A 261 -15.38 -6.37 -14.34
CA GLU A 261 -14.88 -7.62 -14.92
C GLU A 261 -13.74 -7.38 -15.93
N SER A 262 -13.74 -6.23 -16.63
CA SER A 262 -12.64 -5.87 -17.53
C SER A 262 -11.36 -5.59 -16.75
N VAL A 263 -11.48 -4.96 -15.57
CA VAL A 263 -10.36 -4.73 -14.66
C VAL A 263 -9.86 -6.05 -14.09
N LEU A 264 -10.75 -6.91 -13.59
CA LEU A 264 -10.37 -8.23 -13.08
C LEU A 264 -9.68 -9.10 -14.14
N LYS A 265 -10.17 -9.05 -15.40
CA LYS A 265 -9.55 -9.74 -16.54
C LYS A 265 -8.14 -9.21 -16.82
N ALA A 266 -7.95 -7.89 -16.82
CA ALA A 266 -6.63 -7.28 -17.00
C ALA A 266 -5.66 -7.67 -15.87
N LEU A 267 -6.17 -7.80 -14.65
CA LEU A 267 -5.43 -8.30 -13.47
C LEU A 267 -5.31 -9.83 -13.43
N LYS A 268 -5.83 -10.56 -14.43
CA LYS A 268 -5.81 -12.03 -14.51
C LYS A 268 -6.42 -12.73 -13.29
N LEU A 269 -7.41 -12.10 -12.64
CA LEU A 269 -8.11 -12.68 -11.50
C LEU A 269 -9.30 -13.52 -11.96
N LYS A 270 -9.41 -14.75 -11.43
CA LYS A 270 -10.51 -15.66 -11.76
C LYS A 270 -11.81 -15.14 -11.16
N HIS A 271 -12.84 -15.02 -11.98
CA HIS A 271 -14.15 -14.52 -11.57
C HIS A 271 -15.25 -15.10 -12.46
N ARG A 272 -16.48 -15.15 -11.94
CA ARG A 272 -17.68 -15.49 -12.70
C ARG A 272 -18.49 -14.22 -12.95
N VAL A 273 -18.96 -14.02 -14.16
CA VAL A 273 -19.85 -12.90 -14.50
C VAL A 273 -21.28 -13.43 -14.69
N ILE A 274 -22.25 -12.82 -14.03
CA ILE A 274 -23.68 -13.20 -14.09
C ILE A 274 -24.58 -11.97 -14.31
N THR A 275 -25.79 -12.19 -14.78
CA THR A 275 -26.86 -11.17 -14.82
C THR A 275 -27.55 -11.03 -13.45
N ARG A 276 -28.43 -10.04 -13.31
CA ARG A 276 -29.22 -9.86 -12.08
C ARG A 276 -30.27 -10.95 -11.91
N GLU A 277 -30.87 -11.38 -13.01
CA GLU A 277 -31.84 -12.47 -13.05
C GLU A 277 -31.19 -13.80 -12.65
N GLU A 278 -29.95 -14.04 -13.09
CA GLU A 278 -29.15 -15.18 -12.64
C GLU A 278 -28.78 -15.08 -11.16
N PHE A 279 -28.43 -13.89 -10.66
CA PHE A 279 -28.16 -13.66 -9.23
C PHE A 279 -29.38 -14.02 -8.38
N GLU A 280 -30.59 -13.64 -8.78
CA GLU A 280 -31.81 -13.95 -8.03
C GLU A 280 -32.05 -15.46 -7.89
N LYS A 281 -31.61 -16.25 -8.87
CA LYS A 281 -31.72 -17.72 -8.86
C LYS A 281 -30.53 -18.44 -8.24
N LEU A 282 -29.39 -17.77 -8.07
CA LEU A 282 -28.14 -18.39 -7.64
C LEU A 282 -28.16 -18.81 -6.16
N GLU A 283 -27.77 -20.04 -5.85
CA GLU A 283 -27.49 -20.42 -4.47
C GLU A 283 -26.17 -19.78 -3.99
N LEU A 284 -26.24 -18.98 -2.93
CA LEU A 284 -25.10 -18.21 -2.43
C LEU A 284 -24.35 -18.96 -1.33
N LYS A 285 -23.04 -18.75 -1.26
CA LYS A 285 -22.12 -19.29 -0.26
C LYS A 285 -21.44 -18.14 0.50
N PRO A 286 -22.13 -17.54 1.51
CA PRO A 286 -21.66 -16.36 2.23
C PRO A 286 -20.24 -16.48 2.78
N ASP A 287 -19.84 -17.65 3.28
CA ASP A 287 -18.51 -17.87 3.86
C ASP A 287 -17.35 -17.75 2.86
N GLU A 288 -17.62 -17.91 1.57
CA GLU A 288 -16.58 -17.95 0.52
C GLU A 288 -16.68 -16.79 -0.48
N GLN A 289 -17.87 -16.21 -0.65
CA GLN A 289 -18.17 -15.35 -1.79
C GLN A 289 -17.99 -13.87 -1.51
N THR A 290 -17.45 -13.18 -2.52
CA THR A 290 -17.52 -11.74 -2.71
C THR A 290 -18.32 -11.44 -3.98
N LEU A 291 -19.37 -10.64 -3.85
CA LEU A 291 -20.21 -10.20 -4.96
C LEU A 291 -19.87 -8.76 -5.34
N LEU A 292 -19.63 -8.50 -6.62
CA LEU A 292 -19.35 -7.17 -7.15
C LEU A 292 -20.52 -6.70 -8.01
N PHE A 293 -21.30 -5.77 -7.47
CA PHE A 293 -22.41 -5.14 -8.17
C PHE A 293 -21.93 -3.92 -8.94
N ASN A 294 -21.81 -4.06 -10.26
CA ASN A 294 -21.63 -2.92 -11.17
C ASN A 294 -22.91 -2.05 -11.19
N CYS A 295 -22.77 -0.77 -11.55
CA CYS A 295 -23.91 0.15 -11.60
C CYS A 295 -25.03 -0.42 -12.50
N PRO A 296 -26.28 -0.47 -12.01
CA PRO A 296 -27.38 -1.15 -12.68
C PRO A 296 -27.91 -0.41 -13.91
N GLY A 297 -27.58 0.88 -14.09
CA GLY A 297 -28.27 1.72 -15.07
C GLY A 297 -29.78 1.72 -14.80
N LYS A 298 -30.60 1.30 -15.77
CA LYS A 298 -32.06 1.19 -15.58
C LYS A 298 -32.50 -0.05 -14.81
N ALA A 299 -31.68 -1.10 -14.75
CA ALA A 299 -32.04 -2.35 -14.07
C ALA A 299 -32.27 -2.17 -12.56
N GLN A 300 -32.92 -3.15 -11.94
CA GLN A 300 -33.12 -3.25 -10.49
C GLN A 300 -33.35 -4.72 -10.10
N LEU A 301 -33.08 -5.04 -8.84
CA LEU A 301 -33.46 -6.33 -8.26
C LEU A 301 -34.94 -6.31 -7.85
N SER A 302 -35.56 -7.49 -7.81
CA SER A 302 -36.84 -7.71 -7.14
C SER A 302 -36.73 -7.50 -5.63
N GLU A 303 -37.85 -7.36 -4.94
CA GLU A 303 -37.86 -7.28 -3.46
C GLU A 303 -37.23 -8.52 -2.83
N GLN A 304 -37.46 -9.71 -3.39
CA GLN A 304 -36.81 -10.95 -2.97
C GLN A 304 -35.30 -10.88 -3.21
N GLY A 305 -34.86 -10.31 -4.33
CA GLY A 305 -33.44 -10.05 -4.60
C GLY A 305 -32.80 -9.11 -3.56
N ILE A 306 -33.52 -8.07 -3.12
CA ILE A 306 -33.07 -7.16 -2.05
C ILE A 306 -32.95 -7.89 -0.70
N GLN A 307 -33.94 -8.71 -0.34
CA GLN A 307 -33.90 -9.52 0.88
C GLN A 307 -32.75 -10.53 0.84
N LYS A 308 -32.50 -11.13 -0.33
CA LYS A 308 -31.38 -12.05 -0.56
C LYS A 308 -30.03 -11.37 -0.37
N VAL A 309 -29.86 -10.13 -0.85
CA VAL A 309 -28.67 -9.30 -0.59
C VAL A 309 -28.46 -9.12 0.92
N ARG A 310 -29.50 -8.71 1.65
CA ARG A 310 -29.43 -8.51 3.10
C ARG A 310 -29.03 -9.80 3.83
N ALA A 311 -29.70 -10.92 3.52
CA ALA A 311 -29.44 -12.22 4.12
C ALA A 311 -28.02 -12.72 3.84
N PHE A 312 -27.53 -12.55 2.60
CA PHE A 312 -26.17 -12.92 2.21
C PHE A 312 -25.11 -12.19 3.04
N VAL A 313 -25.23 -10.86 3.19
CA VAL A 313 -24.30 -10.09 4.02
C VAL A 313 -24.45 -10.47 5.50
N ALA A 314 -25.67 -10.60 6.02
CA ALA A 314 -25.90 -10.99 7.40
C ALA A 314 -25.32 -12.36 7.78
N ALA A 315 -25.09 -13.23 6.79
CA ALA A 315 -24.47 -14.54 6.93
C ALA A 315 -22.95 -14.56 6.68
N GLY A 316 -22.27 -13.40 6.54
CA GLY A 316 -20.82 -13.34 6.35
C GLY A 316 -20.37 -13.00 4.93
N GLY A 317 -21.31 -12.81 4.00
CA GLY A 317 -21.05 -12.48 2.60
C GLY A 317 -20.49 -11.07 2.41
N TYR A 318 -19.65 -10.90 1.38
CA TYR A 318 -19.06 -9.60 1.05
C TYR A 318 -19.69 -9.02 -0.22
N ILE A 319 -20.12 -7.76 -0.16
CA ILE A 319 -20.69 -7.05 -1.31
C ILE A 319 -19.91 -5.76 -1.58
N PHE A 320 -19.45 -5.61 -2.81
CA PHE A 320 -19.01 -4.34 -3.36
C PHE A 320 -20.12 -3.77 -4.24
N CYS A 321 -20.40 -2.48 -4.10
CA CYS A 321 -21.40 -1.76 -4.90
C CYS A 321 -20.82 -0.46 -5.45
N SER A 322 -21.18 -0.12 -6.68
CA SER A 322 -20.84 1.19 -7.25
C SER A 322 -22.06 2.07 -7.46
N ASP A 323 -21.84 3.35 -7.18
CA ASP A 323 -22.69 4.48 -7.52
C ASP A 323 -24.19 4.23 -7.27
N TRP A 324 -25.01 4.07 -8.31
CA TRP A 324 -26.47 3.95 -8.20
C TRP A 324 -26.97 2.76 -7.38
N GLU A 325 -26.11 1.74 -7.17
CA GLU A 325 -26.40 0.67 -6.23
C GLU A 325 -26.71 1.18 -4.82
N LEU A 326 -26.22 2.36 -4.46
CA LEU A 326 -26.56 3.02 -3.21
C LEU A 326 -28.07 3.12 -3.00
N GLY A 327 -28.78 3.66 -3.99
CA GLY A 327 -30.22 3.89 -3.88
C GLY A 327 -31.04 2.68 -4.33
N LYS A 328 -30.54 1.96 -5.34
CA LYS A 328 -31.29 0.85 -5.94
C LYS A 328 -31.23 -0.44 -5.16
N THR A 329 -30.15 -0.66 -4.41
CA THR A 329 -29.92 -1.90 -3.66
C THR A 329 -29.64 -1.63 -2.19
N LEU A 330 -28.60 -0.85 -1.87
CA LEU A 330 -28.11 -0.73 -0.49
C LEU A 330 -29.11 -0.04 0.45
N ALA A 331 -29.68 1.10 0.06
CA ALA A 331 -30.66 1.83 0.87
C ALA A 331 -31.96 1.05 1.07
N LYS A 332 -32.28 0.10 0.18
CA LYS A 332 -33.43 -0.80 0.33
C LYS A 332 -33.09 -2.01 1.21
N ALA A 333 -31.89 -2.56 1.06
CA ALA A 333 -31.44 -3.73 1.83
C ALA A 333 -31.04 -3.38 3.27
N PHE A 334 -30.57 -2.15 3.51
CA PHE A 334 -30.03 -1.68 4.80
C PHE A 334 -30.50 -0.24 5.11
N PRO A 335 -31.82 0.04 5.13
CA PRO A 335 -32.35 1.38 5.35
C PRO A 335 -31.92 1.99 6.70
N GLU A 336 -31.59 1.15 7.68
CA GLU A 336 -31.09 1.56 8.99
C GLU A 336 -29.63 2.03 8.98
N VAL A 337 -28.86 1.66 7.95
CA VAL A 337 -27.41 1.95 7.84
C VAL A 337 -27.15 3.06 6.84
N VAL A 338 -27.89 3.08 5.73
CA VAL A 338 -27.60 3.96 4.60
C VAL A 338 -28.87 4.47 3.95
N THR A 339 -28.88 5.77 3.64
CA THR A 339 -29.99 6.41 2.93
C THR A 339 -29.47 7.10 1.67
N PHE A 340 -30.22 6.95 0.58
CA PHE A 340 -30.01 7.75 -0.62
C PHE A 340 -30.41 9.20 -0.34
N LEU A 341 -29.46 10.12 -0.48
CA LEU A 341 -29.71 11.54 -0.21
C LEU A 341 -30.26 12.26 -1.44
N ARG A 342 -29.55 12.16 -2.57
CA ARG A 342 -29.88 12.75 -3.87
C ARG A 342 -28.86 12.31 -4.92
N GLU A 343 -29.13 12.63 -6.18
CA GLU A 343 -28.14 12.58 -7.25
C GLU A 343 -27.33 13.89 -7.29
N SER A 344 -26.07 13.81 -7.71
CA SER A 344 -25.30 14.98 -8.12
C SER A 344 -25.91 15.60 -9.39
N PRO A 345 -25.67 16.89 -9.69
CA PRO A 345 -26.16 17.50 -10.92
C PRO A 345 -25.76 16.72 -12.17
N ARG A 346 -26.60 16.78 -13.20
CA ARG A 346 -26.24 16.24 -14.51
C ARG A 346 -25.00 16.98 -15.02
N SER A 347 -24.09 16.24 -15.64
CA SER A 347 -22.85 16.75 -16.23
C SER A 347 -22.56 15.93 -17.48
N ASP A 348 -22.23 16.59 -18.58
CA ASP A 348 -21.96 15.94 -19.86
C ASP A 348 -20.56 15.29 -19.90
N SER A 349 -19.70 15.61 -18.92
CA SER A 349 -18.39 15.01 -18.74
C SER A 349 -18.12 14.66 -17.26
N PRO A 350 -17.38 13.57 -16.98
CA PRO A 350 -16.88 13.29 -15.64
C PRO A 350 -15.95 14.40 -15.16
N LYS A 351 -16.09 14.81 -13.90
CA LYS A 351 -15.23 15.83 -13.27
C LYS A 351 -14.12 15.14 -12.49
N ASP A 352 -12.89 15.63 -12.67
CA ASP A 352 -11.78 15.29 -11.78
C ASP A 352 -12.02 15.97 -10.44
N THR A 353 -12.18 15.17 -9.39
CA THR A 353 -12.40 15.66 -8.04
C THR A 353 -11.27 15.23 -7.12
N ARG A 354 -10.95 16.05 -6.13
CA ARG A 354 -9.84 15.75 -5.23
C ARG A 354 -10.34 14.91 -4.07
N ILE A 355 -9.77 13.71 -3.95
CA ILE A 355 -10.12 12.75 -2.91
C ILE A 355 -9.03 12.66 -1.85
N ARG A 356 -9.47 12.39 -0.62
CA ARG A 356 -8.60 12.28 0.56
C ARG A 356 -9.04 11.10 1.43
N PRO A 357 -8.11 10.42 2.13
CA PRO A 357 -8.51 9.48 3.15
C PRO A 357 -9.29 10.21 4.24
N PHE A 358 -10.33 9.57 4.78
CA PHE A 358 -10.97 10.05 5.99
C PHE A 358 -10.02 9.78 7.19
N PRO A 359 -9.64 10.79 8.00
CA PRO A 359 -8.59 10.64 9.01
C PRO A 359 -8.78 9.44 9.94
N GLU A 360 -10.00 9.23 10.42
CA GLU A 360 -10.38 8.18 11.37
C GLU A 360 -10.31 6.77 10.76
N ALA A 361 -10.37 6.67 9.43
CA ALA A 361 -10.28 5.40 8.71
C ALA A 361 -8.96 5.24 7.95
N ALA A 362 -8.02 6.17 8.06
CA ALA A 362 -6.74 6.10 7.35
C ALA A 362 -5.98 4.80 7.68
N GLU A 363 -6.13 4.28 8.90
CA GLU A 363 -5.55 3.03 9.35
C GLU A 363 -6.43 1.79 9.10
N HIS A 364 -7.65 1.96 8.58
CA HIS A 364 -8.52 0.84 8.29
C HIS A 364 -7.87 -0.08 7.24
N PRO A 365 -7.96 -1.43 7.37
CA PRO A 365 -7.27 -2.35 6.46
C PRO A 365 -7.61 -2.17 4.97
N LEU A 366 -8.82 -1.72 4.66
CA LEU A 366 -9.23 -1.43 3.27
C LEU A 366 -8.48 -0.24 2.65
N MET A 367 -7.91 0.65 3.47
CA MET A 367 -7.18 1.84 3.01
C MET A 367 -5.70 1.57 2.71
N ARG A 368 -5.22 0.35 2.92
CA ARG A 368 -3.82 -0.05 2.71
C ARG A 368 -3.41 0.18 1.24
N ASP A 369 -2.41 1.03 1.01
CA ASP A 369 -1.90 1.40 -0.32
C ASP A 369 -2.90 2.08 -1.28
N VAL A 370 -4.10 2.45 -0.80
CA VAL A 370 -5.08 3.20 -1.60
C VAL A 370 -4.55 4.60 -1.90
N PHE A 371 -3.87 5.20 -0.93
CA PHE A 371 -3.11 6.43 -1.07
C PHE A 371 -1.62 6.12 -0.90
N PRO A 372 -0.71 6.93 -1.48
CA PRO A 372 0.72 6.80 -1.26
C PRO A 372 1.05 6.78 0.24
N LEU A 373 1.84 5.79 0.65
CA LEU A 373 2.34 5.71 2.03
C LEU A 373 3.26 6.90 2.36
N ASN A 374 3.98 7.39 1.35
CA ASN A 374 4.96 8.45 1.49
C ASN A 374 4.30 9.80 1.81
N THR A 375 4.40 10.21 3.08
CA THR A 375 3.90 11.51 3.56
C THR A 375 4.73 12.70 3.04
N TRP A 376 5.94 12.43 2.53
CA TRP A 376 6.80 13.44 1.90
C TRP A 376 6.13 14.05 0.67
N GLU A 377 5.38 13.28 -0.11
CA GLU A 377 4.78 13.75 -1.37
C GLU A 377 3.25 13.89 -1.27
N SER A 378 2.61 13.30 -0.25
CA SER A 378 1.15 13.06 -0.21
C SER A 378 0.25 14.26 0.10
N SER A 379 0.72 15.51 0.06
CA SER A 379 -0.10 16.67 0.48
C SER A 379 -1.18 17.09 -0.52
N GLU A 380 -1.15 16.57 -1.75
CA GLU A 380 -2.05 17.06 -2.80
C GLU A 380 -3.34 16.23 -2.96
N GLY A 381 -3.51 15.09 -2.27
CA GLY A 381 -4.64 14.20 -2.53
C GLY A 381 -4.57 13.58 -3.94
N MET A 382 -5.50 12.68 -4.26
CA MET A 382 -5.56 12.01 -5.57
C MET A 382 -6.76 12.53 -6.37
N ALA A 383 -6.66 12.50 -7.70
CA ALA A 383 -7.80 12.77 -8.55
C ALA A 383 -8.68 11.52 -8.68
N TRP A 384 -9.99 11.70 -8.53
CA TRP A 384 -11.01 10.67 -8.77
C TRP A 384 -12.06 11.25 -9.73
N LYS A 385 -12.31 10.56 -10.85
CA LYS A 385 -13.39 10.94 -11.76
C LYS A 385 -14.76 10.57 -11.20
N LEU A 386 -15.62 11.58 -11.08
CA LEU A 386 -17.03 11.44 -10.73
C LEU A 386 -17.92 11.79 -11.93
N GLU A 387 -18.88 10.94 -12.24
CA GLU A 387 -19.90 11.20 -13.28
C GLU A 387 -21.01 12.12 -12.75
N GLY A 388 -21.70 12.81 -13.66
CA GLY A 388 -22.95 13.50 -13.31
C GLY A 388 -24.02 12.50 -12.89
N ARG A 389 -24.95 12.92 -12.04
CA ARG A 389 -25.98 12.04 -11.43
C ARG A 389 -25.43 10.90 -10.57
N SER A 390 -24.22 11.05 -10.02
CA SER A 390 -23.70 10.13 -9.02
C SER A 390 -24.57 10.17 -7.75
N HIS A 391 -24.80 9.04 -7.11
CA HIS A 391 -25.59 8.95 -5.90
C HIS A 391 -24.82 9.47 -4.67
N MET A 392 -25.44 10.40 -3.94
CA MET A 392 -24.93 10.93 -2.67
C MET A 392 -25.53 10.16 -1.49
N VAL A 393 -24.69 9.91 -0.50
CA VAL A 393 -25.05 9.13 0.70
C VAL A 393 -25.33 10.02 1.90
N LYS A 394 -26.43 9.73 2.60
CA LYS A 394 -26.62 10.10 4.00
C LYS A 394 -26.28 8.89 4.85
N GLU A 395 -25.27 9.05 5.70
CA GLU A 395 -24.69 7.95 6.48
C GLU A 395 -25.48 7.72 7.78
N GLY A 396 -25.77 6.47 8.10
CA GLY A 396 -26.37 6.03 9.35
C GLY A 396 -25.36 5.32 10.27
N PRO A 397 -25.84 4.73 11.38
CA PRO A 397 -25.01 4.03 12.35
C PRO A 397 -24.19 2.88 11.74
N GLY A 398 -22.94 2.73 12.17
CA GLY A 398 -22.05 1.63 11.76
C GLY A 398 -21.29 1.85 10.46
N ILE A 399 -21.55 2.95 9.75
CA ILE A 399 -20.72 3.34 8.61
C ILE A 399 -19.32 3.75 9.07
N THR A 400 -18.31 3.16 8.43
CA THR A 400 -16.93 3.63 8.43
C THR A 400 -16.67 4.35 7.11
N ARG A 401 -16.59 5.68 7.17
CA ARG A 401 -16.22 6.52 6.03
C ARG A 401 -14.76 6.30 5.69
N LEU A 402 -14.46 5.96 4.44
CA LEU A 402 -13.11 5.60 3.99
C LEU A 402 -12.45 6.74 3.22
N ILE A 403 -13.17 7.30 2.23
CA ILE A 403 -12.64 8.31 1.32
C ILE A 403 -13.63 9.47 1.23
N THR A 404 -13.09 10.69 1.31
CA THR A 404 -13.86 11.92 1.16
C THR A 404 -13.46 12.74 -0.05
N CYS A 405 -14.43 13.48 -0.58
CA CYS A 405 -14.25 14.52 -1.56
C CYS A 405 -14.83 15.84 -0.99
N PRO A 406 -13.99 16.78 -0.55
CA PRO A 406 -14.45 18.06 -0.02
C PRO A 406 -15.30 18.88 -1.00
N ASP A 407 -15.07 18.72 -2.31
CA ASP A 407 -15.76 19.46 -3.37
C ASP A 407 -17.26 19.15 -3.43
N LEU A 408 -17.70 18.02 -2.85
CA LEU A 408 -19.10 17.61 -2.81
C LEU A 408 -19.87 18.15 -1.60
N LYS A 409 -19.22 18.90 -0.71
CA LYS A 409 -19.84 19.38 0.55
C LYS A 409 -21.17 20.11 0.33
N SER A 410 -21.29 20.89 -0.75
CA SER A 410 -22.52 21.61 -1.11
C SER A 410 -23.69 20.69 -1.48
N LEU A 411 -23.43 19.43 -1.84
CA LEU A 411 -24.44 18.42 -2.13
C LEU A 411 -24.95 17.69 -0.88
N GLY A 412 -24.44 18.05 0.31
CA GLY A 412 -24.86 17.50 1.60
C GLY A 412 -24.10 16.25 2.04
N SER A 413 -23.11 15.79 1.27
CA SER A 413 -22.22 14.69 1.64
C SER A 413 -20.84 14.91 1.05
N THR A 414 -19.80 14.48 1.76
CA THR A 414 -18.42 14.42 1.23
C THR A 414 -17.95 12.98 1.07
N CYS A 415 -18.75 11.99 1.45
CA CYS A 415 -18.36 10.59 1.42
C CYS A 415 -18.45 10.04 -0.01
N VAL A 416 -17.31 9.59 -0.54
CA VAL A 416 -17.24 8.93 -1.86
C VAL A 416 -16.85 7.45 -1.78
N ALA A 417 -16.43 6.97 -0.61
CA ALA A 417 -16.33 5.55 -0.32
C ALA A 417 -16.56 5.28 1.16
N PHE A 418 -17.31 4.23 1.47
CA PHE A 418 -17.52 3.78 2.84
C PHE A 418 -17.63 2.25 2.91
N THR A 419 -17.45 1.72 4.11
CA THR A 419 -17.75 0.32 4.42
C THR A 419 -18.57 0.22 5.69
N PHE A 420 -19.34 -0.85 5.83
CA PHE A 420 -19.92 -1.24 7.11
C PHE A 420 -19.94 -2.77 7.21
N ALA A 421 -19.89 -3.25 8.45
CA ALA A 421 -20.06 -4.65 8.77
C ALA A 421 -21.51 -4.91 9.23
N TYR A 422 -22.03 -6.09 8.90
CA TYR A 422 -23.42 -6.43 9.16
C TYR A 422 -23.54 -7.91 9.54
N THR A 423 -24.41 -8.20 10.52
CA THR A 423 -24.59 -9.57 11.02
C THR A 423 -26.05 -9.80 11.43
N SER A 424 -26.48 -11.06 11.28
CA SER A 424 -27.74 -11.54 11.84
C SER A 424 -27.68 -11.73 13.36
N GLU A 425 -26.47 -11.83 13.94
CA GLU A 425 -26.28 -11.91 15.39
C GLU A 425 -26.88 -10.68 16.08
N GLY A 426 -27.79 -10.88 17.04
CA GLY A 426 -28.45 -9.78 17.75
C GLY A 426 -29.60 -9.10 16.96
N GLY A 427 -30.16 -9.77 15.95
CA GLY A 427 -31.41 -9.35 15.31
C GLY A 427 -31.26 -8.57 14.00
N GLY A 428 -30.14 -8.73 13.27
CA GLY A 428 -29.94 -8.05 12.00
C GLY A 428 -29.66 -6.56 12.18
N ARG A 429 -28.45 -6.23 12.64
CA ARG A 429 -28.04 -4.84 12.90
C ARG A 429 -26.65 -4.60 12.32
N PRO A 430 -26.32 -3.34 11.96
CA PRO A 430 -24.93 -2.97 11.69
C PRO A 430 -24.08 -3.29 12.92
N VAL A 431 -22.86 -3.79 12.68
CA VAL A 431 -21.90 -4.02 13.76
C VAL A 431 -21.43 -2.64 14.24
N THR A 432 -21.88 -2.26 15.42
CA THR A 432 -21.50 -1.01 16.09
C THR A 432 -20.79 -1.32 17.41
N GLY A 433 -19.74 -0.56 17.73
CA GLY A 433 -19.00 -0.73 18.99
C GLY A 433 -17.79 -1.67 18.92
N ARG A 434 -17.20 -1.95 20.11
CA ARG A 434 -15.89 -2.60 20.24
C ARG A 434 -15.93 -4.12 20.34
N ARG A 435 -17.07 -4.72 20.72
CA ARG A 435 -17.13 -6.17 20.92
C ARG A 435 -17.32 -6.85 19.56
N PRO A 436 -16.34 -7.64 19.09
CA PRO A 436 -16.50 -8.33 17.83
C PRO A 436 -17.62 -9.38 17.93
N PRO A 437 -18.41 -9.57 16.86
CA PRO A 437 -19.39 -10.66 16.80
C PRO A 437 -18.68 -12.03 16.93
N LYS A 438 -19.42 -13.05 17.35
CA LYS A 438 -18.86 -14.40 17.55
C LYS A 438 -18.39 -14.99 16.23
N ARG A 439 -19.14 -14.76 15.16
CA ARG A 439 -18.72 -15.05 13.79
C ARG A 439 -18.31 -13.77 13.07
N PRO A 440 -17.28 -13.83 12.21
CA PRO A 440 -16.98 -12.81 11.22
C PRO A 440 -18.24 -12.26 10.53
N PRO A 441 -18.50 -10.95 10.63
CA PRO A 441 -19.67 -10.35 10.01
C PRO A 441 -19.47 -10.28 8.50
N GLY A 442 -20.57 -10.18 7.74
CA GLY A 442 -20.47 -9.79 6.35
C GLY A 442 -20.11 -8.31 6.25
N ARG A 443 -19.72 -7.90 5.05
CA ARG A 443 -19.23 -6.55 4.81
C ARG A 443 -19.76 -5.99 3.51
N VAL A 444 -20.13 -4.72 3.55
CA VAL A 444 -20.46 -3.93 2.36
C VAL A 444 -19.38 -2.90 2.14
N LEU A 445 -18.98 -2.70 0.89
CA LEU A 445 -18.14 -1.60 0.43
C LEU A 445 -18.87 -0.89 -0.70
N TRP A 446 -19.07 0.42 -0.55
CA TRP A 446 -19.65 1.25 -1.60
C TRP A 446 -18.66 2.32 -2.06
N VAL A 447 -18.69 2.63 -3.36
CA VAL A 447 -17.93 3.73 -3.96
C VAL A 447 -18.81 4.57 -4.89
N SER A 448 -18.64 5.89 -4.86
CA SER A 448 -19.34 6.84 -5.73
C SER A 448 -18.60 6.98 -7.07
N SER A 449 -18.30 5.90 -7.78
CA SER A 449 -17.58 5.99 -9.05
C SER A 449 -17.66 4.72 -9.90
N HIS A 450 -17.35 4.86 -11.18
CA HIS A 450 -17.26 3.77 -12.14
C HIS A 450 -15.82 3.40 -12.49
N PHE A 451 -15.51 2.10 -12.49
CA PHE A 451 -14.18 1.59 -12.86
C PHE A 451 -13.73 2.00 -14.26
N LYS A 452 -14.63 1.99 -15.24
CA LYS A 452 -14.35 2.40 -16.64
C LYS A 452 -13.74 3.81 -16.77
N LEU A 453 -13.99 4.68 -15.80
CA LEU A 453 -13.53 6.07 -15.79
C LEU A 453 -12.17 6.26 -15.15
N GLN A 454 -11.75 5.32 -14.29
CA GLN A 454 -10.50 5.40 -13.56
C GLN A 454 -9.35 4.95 -14.46
N LYS A 455 -8.95 5.83 -15.37
CA LYS A 455 -7.73 5.74 -16.17
C LYS A 455 -6.82 6.87 -15.74
N ASP A 456 -5.79 6.56 -14.96
CA ASP A 456 -4.70 7.49 -14.74
C ASP A 456 -3.51 7.10 -15.64
N PRO A 457 -3.22 7.86 -16.72
CA PRO A 457 -2.05 7.64 -17.55
C PRO A 457 -0.76 8.24 -16.98
N LYS A 458 -0.81 9.01 -15.87
CA LYS A 458 0.32 9.83 -15.37
C LYS A 458 0.77 9.51 -13.93
N SER A 459 0.00 8.79 -13.11
CA SER A 459 0.38 8.47 -11.71
C SER A 459 0.17 7.01 -11.30
N ASP A 460 0.60 6.65 -10.08
CA ASP A 460 0.33 5.38 -9.38
C ASP A 460 -1.17 5.17 -9.01
N GLY A 461 -2.06 5.91 -9.70
CA GLY A 461 -3.47 6.18 -9.46
C GLY A 461 -4.40 5.01 -9.74
N PHE A 462 -4.25 3.94 -8.97
CA PHE A 462 -5.18 2.81 -8.96
C PHE A 462 -5.89 2.69 -7.60
N ALA A 463 -6.25 3.81 -6.98
CA ALA A 463 -6.86 3.85 -5.65
C ALA A 463 -8.10 2.95 -5.55
N LEU A 464 -8.99 3.03 -6.55
CA LEU A 464 -10.21 2.22 -6.60
C LEU A 464 -9.89 0.72 -6.78
N GLN A 465 -8.95 0.37 -7.66
CA GLN A 465 -8.54 -1.02 -7.86
C GLN A 465 -7.88 -1.58 -6.60
N GLN A 466 -7.00 -0.80 -5.94
CA GLN A 466 -6.37 -1.21 -4.69
C GLN A 466 -7.40 -1.41 -3.58
N LEU A 467 -8.38 -0.50 -3.47
CA LEU A 467 -9.47 -0.61 -2.51
C LEU A 467 -10.28 -1.90 -2.75
N LEU A 468 -10.60 -2.22 -4.00
CA LEU A 468 -11.26 -3.47 -4.37
C LEU A 468 -10.42 -4.70 -4.00
N LEU A 469 -9.12 -4.71 -4.33
CA LEU A 469 -8.24 -5.84 -3.99
C LEU A 469 -8.14 -6.04 -2.47
N ASN A 470 -8.04 -4.95 -1.70
CA ASN A 470 -8.03 -5.04 -0.24
C ASN A 470 -9.35 -5.61 0.29
N PHE A 471 -10.49 -5.28 -0.32
CA PHE A 471 -11.79 -5.83 0.07
C PHE A 471 -11.90 -7.33 -0.19
N ILE A 472 -11.39 -7.79 -1.33
CA ILE A 472 -11.32 -9.22 -1.65
C ILE A 472 -10.39 -9.96 -0.69
N LEU A 473 -9.21 -9.40 -0.40
CA LEU A 473 -8.26 -9.97 0.55
C LEU A 473 -8.82 -10.02 1.97
N ASP A 474 -9.57 -8.99 2.37
CA ASP A 474 -10.24 -8.96 3.67
C ASP A 474 -11.21 -10.14 3.83
N LYS A 475 -11.95 -10.52 2.77
CA LYS A 475 -12.79 -11.72 2.78
C LYS A 475 -11.97 -13.00 2.97
N GLN A 476 -10.83 -13.13 2.28
CA GLN A 476 -9.98 -14.31 2.41
C GLN A 476 -9.40 -14.44 3.82
N GLU A 477 -9.06 -13.31 4.44
CA GLU A 477 -8.62 -13.28 5.83
C GLU A 477 -9.73 -13.70 6.80
N GLN A 478 -10.96 -13.21 6.63
CA GLN A 478 -12.09 -13.67 7.44
C GLN A 478 -12.36 -15.17 7.27
N ARG A 479 -12.21 -15.70 6.07
CA ARG A 479 -12.35 -17.14 5.80
C ARG A 479 -11.28 -17.97 6.51
N ARG A 480 -10.03 -17.49 6.56
CA ARG A 480 -8.96 -18.14 7.34
C ARG A 480 -9.29 -18.16 8.83
N LYS A 481 -9.75 -17.02 9.38
CA LYS A 481 -10.20 -16.93 10.77
C LYS A 481 -11.36 -17.88 11.08
N LEU A 482 -12.35 -17.96 10.20
CA LEU A 482 -13.47 -18.92 10.31
C LEU A 482 -12.98 -20.37 10.37
N ARG A 483 -12.03 -20.75 9.51
CA ARG A 483 -11.46 -22.10 9.49
C ARG A 483 -10.68 -22.43 10.76
N ALA A 484 -9.90 -21.47 11.28
CA ALA A 484 -9.17 -21.64 12.52
C ALA A 484 -10.10 -21.88 13.72
N VAL A 485 -11.23 -21.15 13.79
CA VAL A 485 -12.25 -21.35 14.84
C VAL A 485 -13.03 -22.66 14.64
N GLY A 486 -13.31 -23.04 13.39
CA GLY A 486 -14.07 -24.25 13.05
C GLY A 486 -13.27 -25.56 13.17
N GLY A 487 -11.95 -25.51 13.06
CA GLY A 487 -11.06 -26.67 13.23
C GLY A 487 -10.67 -26.98 14.68
N ALA A 488 -11.10 -26.17 15.64
CA ALA A 488 -10.89 -26.37 17.07
C ALA A 488 -12.03 -27.17 17.75
N LYS A 489 -12.73 -28.02 16.99
CA LYS A 489 -13.81 -28.87 17.49
C LYS A 489 -13.51 -30.34 17.32
#